data_AF-A0A510TLN1-F1
#
_entry.id   AF-A0A510TLN1-F1
#
_cell.length_a   1.000
_cell.length_b   1.000
_cell.length_c   1.000
_cell.angle_alpha   90.00
_cell.angle_beta   90.00
_cell.angle_gamma   90.00
#
_symmetry.space_group_name_H-M   'P 1'
#
loop_
_entity.id
_entity.type
_entity.pdbx_description
1 polymer ?
#
loop_
_entity_poly.entity_id
_entity_poly.type
_entity_poly.pdbx_seq_one_letter_code
_entity_poly.pdbx_strand_id
1 'polypeptide(L)'
;MSVPCCSLGRVDVSALRARLNDAWRAPELHCPLPIHGAGHVCVPSDAEDLAELERVAADVVDGAGRPVRAWVVGGRAAGVPDGPPVGGEGGLPIGGEGGLLELRGWVLAEHWFGYGVTATADGPRRVVILARRAFTRPPGVGWVALLREATGWTEPDRCGVDWAATEAALGTALPGDYKDIVDTFGAGSFDEYLDLLVPGALGTDLVSWGQDMARYADLYRPYPVHPAPGGVLIWGTSEQELTFHWLTGPADPDDWPVLVQYLDGEWQRFDCGTGEFVLRLLTDRTPPFAFPPSAGPFPHWFASWELPEG
;
A
#
# COMPACT_ATOMS: atom_id res chain seq x y z
N MET A 1 -18.62 23.86 28.79
CA MET A 1 -18.67 24.87 27.71
C MET A 1 -18.04 24.25 26.48
N SER A 2 -18.89 23.88 25.51
CA SER A 2 -18.48 23.37 24.21
C SER A 2 -17.79 24.49 23.44
N VAL A 3 -16.50 24.32 23.12
CA VAL A 3 -15.79 25.25 22.24
C VAL A 3 -16.50 25.19 20.88
N PRO A 4 -17.09 26.30 20.38
CA PRO A 4 -17.68 26.32 19.06
C PRO A 4 -16.57 26.05 18.05
N CYS A 5 -16.85 25.16 17.10
CA CYS A 5 -15.94 24.77 16.02
C CYS A 5 -15.48 25.94 15.11
N CYS A 6 -15.98 27.16 15.36
CA CYS A 6 -15.75 28.38 14.59
C CYS A 6 -14.50 29.19 14.98
N SER A 7 -13.65 28.73 15.91
CA SER A 7 -12.44 29.47 16.32
C SER A 7 -11.11 28.88 15.84
N LEU A 8 -11.14 27.88 14.96
CA LEU A 8 -9.93 27.39 14.30
C LEU A 8 -9.75 28.26 13.04
N GLY A 9 -8.73 29.14 13.05
CA GLY A 9 -8.32 29.89 11.86
C GLY A 9 -7.85 28.96 10.74
N ARG A 10 -7.43 29.55 9.60
CA ARG A 10 -6.86 28.81 8.45
C ARG A 10 -6.08 27.60 8.89
N VAL A 11 -6.39 26.44 8.33
CA VAL A 11 -5.67 25.19 8.63
C VAL A 11 -4.20 25.43 8.32
N ASP A 12 -3.40 25.67 9.35
CA ASP A 12 -1.96 25.72 9.25
C ASP A 12 -1.47 24.30 8.98
N VAL A 13 -0.88 24.08 7.80
CA VAL A 13 -0.26 22.81 7.39
C VAL A 13 0.64 22.26 8.50
N SER A 14 1.36 23.14 9.21
CA SER A 14 2.21 22.76 10.35
C SER A 14 1.41 22.19 11.51
N ALA A 15 0.27 22.79 11.82
CA ALA A 15 -0.63 22.31 12.87
C ALA A 15 -1.32 20.99 12.49
N LEU A 16 -1.72 20.84 11.22
CA LEU A 16 -2.30 19.59 10.72
C LEU A 16 -1.26 18.46 10.70
N ARG A 17 -0.03 18.74 10.27
CA ARG A 17 1.10 17.80 10.33
C ARG A 17 1.46 17.42 11.76
N ALA A 18 1.46 18.37 12.71
CA ALA A 18 1.66 18.06 14.12
C ALA A 18 0.57 17.11 14.65
N ARG A 19 -0.70 17.38 14.35
CA ARG A 19 -1.81 16.49 14.72
C ARG A 19 -1.70 15.12 14.08
N LEU A 20 -1.29 15.03 12.81
CA LEU A 20 -1.03 13.75 12.14
C LEU A 20 0.07 12.98 12.88
N ASN A 21 1.19 13.62 13.20
CA ASN A 21 2.30 12.99 13.91
C ASN A 21 1.92 12.48 15.30
N ASP A 22 1.11 13.25 16.04
CA ASP A 22 0.60 12.82 17.35
C ASP A 22 -0.34 11.62 17.20
N ALA A 23 -1.28 11.69 16.25
CA ALA A 23 -2.24 10.62 15.99
C ALA A 23 -1.57 9.35 15.45
N TRP A 24 -0.54 9.47 14.61
CA TRP A 24 0.24 8.37 14.05
C TRP A 24 0.95 7.51 15.12
N ARG A 25 1.33 8.15 16.23
CA ARG A 25 1.98 7.52 17.40
C ARG A 25 1.00 7.08 18.46
N ALA A 26 -0.26 7.50 18.39
CA ALA A 26 -1.26 7.17 19.39
C ALA A 26 -1.71 5.71 19.24
N PRO A 27 -1.82 4.95 20.35
CA PRO A 27 -2.34 3.59 20.31
C PRO A 27 -3.84 3.57 19.95
N GLU A 28 -4.56 4.64 20.26
CA GLU A 28 -5.98 4.78 19.94
C GLU A 28 -6.27 6.19 19.41
N LEU A 29 -7.12 6.27 18.39
CA LEU A 29 -7.55 7.54 17.81
C LEU A 29 -8.85 8.00 18.47
N HIS A 30 -8.83 9.21 19.02
CA HIS A 30 -9.98 9.83 19.64
C HIS A 30 -10.24 11.20 19.03
N CYS A 31 -11.41 11.37 18.43
CA CYS A 31 -11.80 12.65 17.87
C CYS A 31 -12.16 13.62 19.01
N PRO A 32 -11.63 14.85 19.03
CA PRO A 32 -11.95 15.82 20.08
C PRO A 32 -13.36 16.42 19.97
N LEU A 33 -14.11 16.10 18.91
CA LEU A 33 -15.48 16.58 18.73
C LEU A 33 -16.48 15.73 19.55
N PRO A 34 -17.32 16.35 20.40
CA PRO A 34 -18.13 15.62 21.41
C PRO A 34 -19.12 14.57 20.86
N ILE A 35 -19.48 14.69 19.58
CA ILE A 35 -20.46 13.82 18.92
C ILE A 35 -19.80 12.68 18.12
N HIS A 36 -18.48 12.67 18.02
CA HIS A 36 -17.75 11.67 17.24
C HIS A 36 -17.24 10.54 18.14
N GLY A 37 -17.40 9.30 17.68
CA GLY A 37 -16.89 8.11 18.35
C GLY A 37 -15.37 7.92 18.21
N ALA A 38 -14.84 6.85 18.83
CA ALA A 38 -13.44 6.45 18.72
C ALA A 38 -13.09 5.94 17.31
N GLY A 39 -11.79 5.74 17.05
CA GLY A 39 -11.26 5.11 15.84
C GLY A 39 -10.80 6.07 14.73
N HIS A 40 -11.01 7.38 14.92
CA HIS A 40 -10.57 8.40 13.98
C HIS A 40 -10.25 9.74 14.67
N VAL A 41 -9.56 10.61 13.96
CA VAL A 41 -9.41 12.04 14.25
C VAL A 41 -9.86 12.80 13.01
N CYS A 42 -10.67 13.84 13.18
CA CYS A 42 -11.04 14.72 12.08
C CYS A 42 -10.72 16.17 12.40
N VAL A 43 -10.25 16.90 11.39
CA VAL A 43 -9.88 18.31 11.48
C VAL A 43 -10.72 19.08 10.46
N PRO A 44 -11.66 19.92 10.90
CA PRO A 44 -12.38 20.83 10.02
C PRO A 44 -11.41 21.72 9.27
N SER A 45 -11.73 22.02 8.00
CA SER A 45 -10.93 22.90 7.15
C SER A 45 -11.79 24.04 6.60
N ASP A 46 -11.15 25.20 6.44
CA ASP A 46 -11.69 26.39 5.80
C ASP A 46 -11.27 26.52 4.34
N ALA A 47 -10.65 25.49 3.75
CA ALA A 47 -10.35 25.42 2.33
C ALA A 47 -11.59 25.79 1.49
N GLU A 48 -11.39 26.62 0.47
CA GLU A 48 -12.45 27.19 -0.36
C GLU A 48 -13.13 26.11 -1.22
N ASP A 49 -12.39 25.09 -1.63
CA ASP A 49 -12.89 23.97 -2.42
C ASP A 49 -12.11 22.67 -2.14
N LEU A 50 -12.50 21.58 -2.83
CA LEU A 50 -11.88 20.28 -2.66
C LEU A 50 -10.45 20.23 -3.21
N ALA A 51 -10.12 21.04 -4.22
CA ALA A 51 -8.80 21.07 -4.84
C ALA A 51 -7.78 21.79 -3.95
N GLU A 52 -8.18 22.86 -3.26
CA GLU A 52 -7.37 23.47 -2.20
C GLU A 52 -7.18 22.51 -1.03
N LEU A 53 -8.24 21.83 -0.62
CA LEU A 53 -8.16 20.84 0.46
C LEU A 53 -7.21 19.68 0.11
N GLU A 54 -7.25 19.20 -1.13
CA GLU A 54 -6.33 18.18 -1.64
C GLU A 54 -4.88 18.64 -1.54
N ARG A 55 -4.56 19.87 -1.99
CA ARG A 55 -3.19 20.41 -1.89
C ARG A 55 -2.72 20.47 -0.44
N VAL A 56 -3.55 20.99 0.46
CA VAL A 56 -3.24 21.05 1.90
C VAL A 56 -3.02 19.65 2.48
N ALA A 57 -3.87 18.68 2.14
CA ALA A 57 -3.75 17.31 2.62
C ALA A 57 -2.50 16.62 2.05
N ALA A 58 -2.21 16.79 0.76
CA ALA A 58 -1.03 16.26 0.10
C ALA A 58 0.26 16.82 0.71
N ASP A 59 0.31 18.13 0.97
CA ASP A 59 1.45 18.77 1.64
C ASP A 59 1.69 18.20 3.04
N VAL A 60 0.66 17.75 3.75
CA VAL A 60 0.83 17.19 5.11
C VAL A 60 1.57 15.86 5.12
N VAL A 61 1.36 15.04 4.09
CA VAL A 61 1.87 13.66 3.97
C VAL A 61 2.98 13.52 2.92
N ASP A 62 3.50 14.65 2.43
CA ASP A 62 4.46 14.71 1.32
C ASP A 62 3.96 13.94 0.06
N GLY A 63 2.64 14.01 -0.18
CA GLY A 63 1.91 13.27 -1.21
C GLY A 63 1.64 14.03 -2.50
N ALA A 64 2.29 15.17 -2.73
CA ALA A 64 2.10 15.95 -3.95
C ALA A 64 2.41 15.10 -5.19
N GLY A 65 1.46 15.05 -6.14
CA GLY A 65 1.57 14.25 -7.35
C GLY A 65 1.38 12.74 -7.16
N ARG A 66 1.10 12.26 -5.95
CA ARG A 66 0.84 10.84 -5.66
C ARG A 66 -0.62 10.47 -5.97
N PRO A 67 -0.89 9.26 -6.47
CA PRO A 67 -2.25 8.85 -6.84
C PRO A 67 -3.26 8.98 -5.67
N VAL A 68 -4.40 9.61 -5.94
CA VAL A 68 -5.48 9.84 -4.97
C VAL A 68 -6.62 8.86 -5.20
N ARG A 69 -7.15 8.29 -4.11
CA ARG A 69 -8.28 7.33 -4.17
C ARG A 69 -9.55 8.05 -3.84
N ALA A 70 -10.65 7.62 -4.44
CA ALA A 70 -11.99 8.07 -4.07
C ALA A 70 -12.69 6.95 -3.31
N TRP A 71 -13.05 7.21 -2.05
CA TRP A 71 -13.74 6.25 -1.19
C TRP A 71 -15.22 6.58 -1.02
N VAL A 72 -15.58 7.86 -1.06
CA VAL A 72 -16.96 8.34 -1.10
C VAL A 72 -17.12 9.39 -2.19
N VAL A 73 -18.13 9.21 -3.03
CA VAL A 73 -18.49 10.14 -4.10
C VAL A 73 -20.00 10.40 -4.04
N GLY A 74 -20.40 11.66 -3.95
CA GLY A 74 -21.82 12.05 -3.89
C GLY A 74 -22.61 11.36 -2.76
N GLY A 75 -21.98 11.14 -1.60
CA GLY A 75 -22.59 10.51 -0.44
C GLY A 75 -22.68 8.98 -0.49
N ARG A 76 -22.02 8.33 -1.45
CA ARG A 76 -22.03 6.87 -1.61
C ARG A 76 -20.62 6.31 -1.57
N ALA A 77 -20.47 5.16 -0.92
CA ALA A 77 -19.22 4.40 -0.94
C ALA A 77 -18.86 4.01 -2.37
N ALA A 78 -17.58 4.16 -2.75
CA ALA A 78 -17.07 3.79 -4.07
C ALA A 78 -16.96 2.27 -4.27
N GLY A 79 -17.12 1.47 -3.21
CA GLY A 79 -17.06 0.01 -3.29
C GLY A 79 -15.65 -0.56 -3.48
N VAL A 80 -14.62 0.19 -3.08
CA VAL A 80 -13.24 -0.29 -3.15
C VAL A 80 -12.96 -1.33 -2.05
N PRO A 81 -12.08 -2.33 -2.29
CA PRO A 81 -11.92 -3.47 -1.39
C PRO A 81 -11.38 -3.15 0.00
N ASP A 82 -10.60 -2.07 0.15
CA ASP A 82 -9.92 -1.71 1.41
C ASP A 82 -10.00 -0.19 1.67
N GLY A 83 -11.15 0.39 1.33
CA GLY A 83 -11.50 1.74 1.73
C GLY A 83 -11.97 1.80 3.19
N PRO A 84 -11.95 3.00 3.80
CA PRO A 84 -12.50 3.17 5.14
C PRO A 84 -13.97 2.77 5.17
N PRO A 85 -14.44 2.10 6.24
CA PRO A 85 -15.86 1.78 6.37
C PRO A 85 -16.63 3.08 6.58
N VAL A 86 -17.62 3.34 5.72
CA VAL A 86 -18.41 4.58 5.72
C VAL A 86 -19.88 4.28 5.96
N GLY A 87 -20.47 4.92 6.97
CA GLY A 87 -21.85 4.69 7.38
C GLY A 87 -22.09 3.32 8.05
N GLY A 88 -23.29 3.13 8.60
CA GLY A 88 -23.67 1.88 9.27
C GLY A 88 -22.96 1.63 10.62
N GLU A 89 -23.23 0.46 11.20
CA GLU A 89 -22.56 0.00 12.43
C GLU A 89 -21.09 -0.33 12.14
N GLY A 90 -20.15 0.29 12.86
CA GLY A 90 -18.71 0.15 12.65
C GLY A 90 -18.10 1.06 11.58
N GLY A 91 -18.91 1.85 10.87
CA GLY A 91 -18.42 2.89 9.96
C GLY A 91 -17.92 4.14 10.68
N LEU A 92 -17.17 4.98 9.96
CA LEU A 92 -16.70 6.27 10.45
C LEU A 92 -17.89 7.15 10.89
N PRO A 93 -17.97 7.55 12.18
CA PRO A 93 -19.10 8.30 12.72
C PRO A 93 -18.97 9.80 12.43
N ILE A 94 -18.95 10.17 11.15
CA ILE A 94 -18.66 11.52 10.66
C ILE A 94 -19.84 12.05 9.84
N GLY A 95 -20.33 13.25 10.18
CA GLY A 95 -21.38 13.95 9.43
C GLY A 95 -22.82 13.78 9.90
N GLY A 96 -23.04 13.17 11.08
CA GLY A 96 -24.38 12.94 11.62
C GLY A 96 -25.27 12.13 10.66
N GLU A 97 -26.57 12.43 10.62
CA GLU A 97 -27.52 11.74 9.71
C GLU A 97 -27.21 11.95 8.22
N GLY A 98 -26.53 13.05 7.86
CA GLY A 98 -26.19 13.37 6.46
C GLY A 98 -24.89 12.72 5.98
N GLY A 99 -24.03 12.24 6.89
CA GLY A 99 -22.82 11.49 6.58
C GLY A 99 -21.72 12.24 5.82
N LEU A 100 -20.78 11.47 5.27
CA LEU A 100 -19.76 11.95 4.34
C LEU A 100 -20.34 12.11 2.94
N LEU A 101 -20.08 13.25 2.31
CA LEU A 101 -20.50 13.55 0.93
C LEU A 101 -19.39 13.24 -0.07
N GLU A 102 -18.15 13.54 0.28
CA GLU A 102 -16.95 13.21 -0.48
C GLU A 102 -15.89 12.72 0.51
N LEU A 103 -15.12 11.71 0.11
CA LEU A 103 -13.93 11.27 0.84
C LEU A 103 -12.92 10.72 -0.15
N ARG A 104 -11.74 11.34 -0.17
CA ARG A 104 -10.62 10.99 -1.02
C ARG A 104 -9.35 10.93 -0.20
N GLY A 105 -8.32 10.23 -0.65
CA GLY A 105 -7.04 10.25 0.06
C GLY A 105 -6.13 9.09 -0.26
N TRP A 106 -5.38 8.68 0.76
CA TRP A 106 -4.29 7.72 0.65
C TRP A 106 -4.32 6.72 1.81
N VAL A 107 -3.88 5.50 1.52
CA VAL A 107 -3.47 4.54 2.55
C VAL A 107 -2.06 4.93 3.01
N LEU A 108 -1.92 5.15 4.32
CA LEU A 108 -0.65 5.44 5.00
C LEU A 108 -0.42 4.35 6.04
N ALA A 109 0.32 3.31 5.68
CA ALA A 109 0.50 2.14 6.51
C ALA A 109 -0.80 1.59 7.15
N GLU A 110 -0.90 1.65 8.48
CA GLU A 110 -2.05 1.21 9.27
C GLU A 110 -3.17 2.26 9.38
N HIS A 111 -3.21 3.24 8.48
CA HIS A 111 -4.20 4.32 8.50
C HIS A 111 -4.75 4.65 7.12
N TRP A 112 -6.01 5.08 7.10
CA TRP A 112 -6.56 5.87 6.01
C TRP A 112 -6.38 7.34 6.35
N PHE A 113 -5.73 8.10 5.47
CA PHE A 113 -5.65 9.55 5.55
C PHE A 113 -6.46 10.15 4.41
N GLY A 114 -7.60 10.74 4.76
CA GLY A 114 -8.56 11.25 3.81
C GLY A 114 -8.82 12.74 3.97
N TYR A 115 -9.30 13.36 2.92
CA TYR A 115 -9.86 14.69 2.90
C TYR A 115 -11.17 14.66 2.12
N GLY A 116 -12.09 15.55 2.45
CA GLY A 116 -13.41 15.51 1.84
C GLY A 116 -14.41 16.48 2.44
N VAL A 117 -15.67 16.17 2.22
CA VAL A 117 -16.80 17.02 2.63
C VAL A 117 -17.77 16.18 3.44
N THR A 118 -18.22 16.73 4.57
CA THR A 118 -19.20 16.12 5.45
C THR A 118 -20.44 17.00 5.55
N ALA A 119 -21.62 16.39 5.65
CA ALA A 119 -22.87 17.13 5.89
C ALA A 119 -22.92 17.60 7.36
N THR A 120 -23.32 18.85 7.60
CA THR A 120 -23.59 19.36 8.95
C THR A 120 -24.88 20.16 8.97
N ALA A 121 -25.43 20.42 10.16
CA ALA A 121 -26.69 21.16 10.33
C ALA A 121 -26.64 22.58 9.71
N ASP A 122 -25.47 23.21 9.73
CA ASP A 122 -25.26 24.57 9.18
C ASP A 122 -24.78 24.55 7.71
N GLY A 123 -24.78 23.38 7.07
CA GLY A 123 -24.31 23.17 5.70
C GLY A 123 -23.06 22.28 5.58
N PRO A 124 -22.61 21.96 4.37
CA PRO A 124 -21.45 21.10 4.15
C PRO A 124 -20.16 21.72 4.71
N ARG A 125 -19.29 20.89 5.32
CA ARG A 125 -17.99 21.31 5.83
C ARG A 125 -16.87 20.47 5.23
N ARG A 126 -15.74 21.12 4.91
CA ARG A 126 -14.51 20.43 4.50
C ARG A 126 -13.84 19.84 5.74
N VAL A 127 -13.24 18.67 5.57
CA VAL A 127 -12.64 17.93 6.68
C VAL A 127 -11.44 17.11 6.19
N VAL A 128 -10.40 17.05 7.01
CA VAL A 128 -9.33 16.05 6.91
C VAL A 128 -9.56 14.99 7.98
N ILE A 129 -9.40 13.72 7.64
CA ILE A 129 -9.71 12.56 8.46
C ILE A 129 -8.49 11.66 8.49
N LEU A 130 -8.09 11.24 9.68
CA LEU A 130 -7.21 10.11 9.89
C LEU A 130 -8.01 9.02 10.61
N ALA A 131 -8.01 7.82 10.06
CA ALA A 131 -8.74 6.68 10.61
C ALA A 131 -7.82 5.46 10.67
N ARG A 132 -7.98 4.62 11.69
CA ARG A 132 -7.22 3.37 11.79
C ARG A 132 -7.70 2.39 10.73
N ARG A 133 -6.75 1.79 10.03
CA ARG A 133 -6.93 0.67 9.10
C ARG A 133 -6.38 -0.59 9.75
N ALA A 134 -7.16 -1.66 9.75
CA ALA A 134 -6.68 -2.97 10.18
C ALA A 134 -6.06 -3.69 8.98
N PHE A 135 -4.92 -4.35 9.18
CA PHE A 135 -4.41 -5.29 8.20
C PHE A 135 -5.27 -6.55 8.21
N THR A 136 -6.27 -6.60 7.34
CA THR A 136 -7.11 -7.79 7.18
C THR A 136 -7.53 -7.90 5.73
N ARG A 137 -7.06 -8.95 5.06
CA ARG A 137 -7.50 -9.26 3.70
C ARG A 137 -9.01 -9.58 3.73
N PRO A 138 -9.87 -8.79 3.06
CA PRO A 138 -11.29 -9.09 3.04
C PRO A 138 -11.56 -10.42 2.32
N PRO A 139 -12.56 -11.21 2.75
CA PRO A 139 -12.89 -12.47 2.10
C PRO A 139 -13.17 -12.29 0.60
N GLY A 140 -12.54 -13.13 -0.22
CA GLY A 140 -12.72 -13.12 -1.68
C GLY A 140 -12.00 -12.00 -2.44
N VAL A 141 -11.28 -11.11 -1.74
CA VAL A 141 -10.49 -10.04 -2.40
C VAL A 141 -9.09 -10.56 -2.72
N GLY A 142 -8.62 -10.36 -3.96
CA GLY A 142 -7.25 -10.71 -4.39
C GLY A 142 -6.19 -9.75 -3.81
N TRP A 143 -4.94 -10.20 -3.68
CA TRP A 143 -3.83 -9.35 -3.23
C TRP A 143 -3.60 -8.15 -4.15
N VAL A 144 -3.71 -8.37 -5.47
CA VAL A 144 -3.61 -7.29 -6.47
C VAL A 144 -4.60 -6.18 -6.24
N ALA A 145 -5.85 -6.51 -5.89
CA ALA A 145 -6.88 -5.49 -5.64
C ALA A 145 -6.53 -4.64 -4.41
N LEU A 146 -5.92 -5.25 -3.39
CA LEU A 146 -5.40 -4.54 -2.22
C LEU A 146 -4.15 -3.72 -2.56
N LEU A 147 -3.27 -4.19 -3.43
CA LEU A 147 -2.10 -3.42 -3.89
C LEU A 147 -2.51 -2.23 -4.76
N ARG A 148 -3.50 -2.39 -5.65
CA ARG A 148 -4.09 -1.29 -6.42
C ARG A 148 -4.71 -0.25 -5.48
N GLU A 149 -5.45 -0.71 -4.48
CA GLU A 149 -5.95 0.19 -3.44
C GLU A 149 -4.79 0.81 -2.67
N ALA A 150 -3.76 0.08 -2.25
CA ALA A 150 -2.66 0.61 -1.45
C ALA A 150 -1.74 1.57 -2.19
N THR A 151 -1.66 1.51 -3.53
CA THR A 151 -0.82 2.36 -4.40
C THR A 151 -1.60 3.42 -5.19
N GLY A 152 -2.92 3.27 -5.32
CA GLY A 152 -3.77 4.09 -6.18
C GLY A 152 -3.58 3.82 -7.67
N TRP A 153 -3.04 2.65 -8.02
CA TRP A 153 -2.81 2.25 -9.39
C TRP A 153 -4.12 2.04 -10.14
N THR A 154 -4.36 2.87 -11.16
CA THR A 154 -5.58 2.88 -11.98
C THR A 154 -5.31 2.61 -13.46
N GLU A 155 -4.05 2.41 -13.83
CA GLU A 155 -3.66 2.06 -15.19
C GLU A 155 -4.24 0.69 -15.59
N PRO A 156 -4.49 0.47 -16.90
CA PRO A 156 -4.87 -0.83 -17.43
C PRO A 156 -3.86 -1.93 -17.05
N ASP A 157 -4.35 -3.17 -16.97
CA ASP A 157 -3.48 -4.34 -16.78
C ASP A 157 -2.47 -4.43 -17.93
N ARG A 158 -1.23 -4.77 -17.59
CA ARG A 158 -0.09 -4.81 -18.52
C ARG A 158 0.03 -6.12 -19.28
N CYS A 159 -0.71 -7.16 -18.88
CA CYS A 159 -0.98 -8.43 -19.59
C CYS A 159 -0.10 -8.66 -20.84
N GLY A 160 0.94 -9.50 -20.72
CA GLY A 160 1.83 -9.73 -21.85
C GLY A 160 2.94 -10.77 -21.64
N VAL A 161 3.06 -11.32 -20.42
CA VAL A 161 4.05 -12.33 -20.11
C VAL A 161 3.60 -13.70 -20.61
N ASP A 162 4.45 -14.39 -21.36
CA ASP A 162 4.27 -15.81 -21.67
C ASP A 162 4.71 -16.65 -20.47
N TRP A 163 3.79 -16.81 -19.50
CA TRP A 163 4.06 -17.53 -18.26
C TRP A 163 4.47 -18.99 -18.51
N ALA A 164 3.92 -19.64 -19.54
CA ALA A 164 4.28 -21.02 -19.87
C ALA A 164 5.75 -21.12 -20.32
N ALA A 165 6.21 -20.17 -21.15
CA ALA A 165 7.61 -20.08 -21.55
C ALA A 165 8.52 -19.72 -20.37
N THR A 166 8.11 -18.78 -19.51
CA THR A 166 8.85 -18.39 -18.29
C THR A 166 9.04 -19.57 -17.34
N GLU A 167 7.96 -20.28 -17.01
CA GLU A 167 7.97 -21.44 -16.11
C GLU A 167 8.79 -22.59 -16.70
N ALA A 168 8.72 -22.81 -18.02
CA ALA A 168 9.56 -23.79 -18.72
C ALA A 168 11.05 -23.42 -18.67
N ALA A 169 11.40 -22.14 -18.81
CA ALA A 169 12.78 -21.65 -18.76
C ALA A 169 13.38 -21.72 -17.35
N LEU A 170 12.56 -21.49 -16.32
CA LEU A 170 12.95 -21.63 -14.91
C LEU A 170 12.88 -23.08 -14.44
N GLY A 171 12.15 -23.96 -15.13
CA GLY A 171 11.99 -25.36 -14.76
C GLY A 171 11.05 -25.57 -13.56
N THR A 172 10.17 -24.61 -13.27
CA THR A 172 9.16 -24.68 -12.22
C THR A 172 7.98 -23.76 -12.50
N ALA A 173 6.80 -24.13 -12.02
CA ALA A 173 5.68 -23.20 -11.93
C ALA A 173 5.99 -22.08 -10.90
N LEU A 174 5.39 -20.91 -11.11
CA LEU A 174 5.53 -19.73 -10.25
C LEU A 174 4.25 -19.44 -9.46
N PRO A 175 4.34 -18.79 -8.29
CA PRO A 175 3.17 -18.39 -7.51
C PRO A 175 2.18 -17.57 -8.34
N GLY A 176 0.90 -17.91 -8.23
CA GLY A 176 -0.20 -17.25 -8.94
C GLY A 176 -0.35 -15.79 -8.56
N ASP A 177 -0.17 -15.45 -7.29
CA ASP A 177 -0.30 -14.07 -6.81
C ASP A 177 0.79 -13.14 -7.39
N TYR A 178 2.01 -13.65 -7.57
CA TYR A 178 3.07 -12.93 -8.26
C TYR A 178 2.74 -12.71 -9.74
N LYS A 179 2.20 -13.73 -10.43
CA LYS A 179 1.77 -13.60 -11.82
C LYS A 179 0.69 -12.53 -11.97
N ASP A 180 -0.31 -12.53 -11.09
CA ASP A 180 -1.36 -11.51 -11.06
C ASP A 180 -0.78 -10.10 -10.83
N ILE A 181 0.22 -9.97 -9.95
CA ILE A 181 0.91 -8.69 -9.69
C ILE A 181 1.62 -8.20 -10.95
N VAL A 182 2.41 -9.06 -11.60
CA VAL A 182 3.15 -8.70 -12.80
C VAL A 182 2.20 -8.37 -13.95
N ASP A 183 1.14 -9.16 -14.16
CA ASP A 183 0.15 -8.89 -15.20
C ASP A 183 -0.62 -7.58 -14.97
N THR A 184 -0.65 -7.09 -13.73
CA THR A 184 -1.32 -5.82 -13.35
C THR A 184 -0.40 -4.60 -13.42
N PHE A 185 0.80 -4.71 -12.83
CA PHE A 185 1.70 -3.59 -12.60
C PHE A 185 2.81 -3.50 -13.65
N GLY A 186 3.20 -4.64 -14.26
CA GLY A 186 4.31 -4.72 -15.19
C GLY A 186 5.67 -4.47 -14.53
N ALA A 187 6.66 -4.10 -15.34
CA ALA A 187 7.99 -3.74 -14.83
C ALA A 187 7.95 -2.40 -14.09
N GLY A 188 8.51 -2.38 -12.88
CA GLY A 188 8.53 -1.19 -12.03
C GLY A 188 8.87 -1.47 -10.58
N SER A 189 8.60 -0.46 -9.75
CA SER A 189 8.98 -0.45 -8.35
C SER A 189 7.84 0.03 -7.44
N PHE A 190 7.64 -0.65 -6.31
CA PHE A 190 6.78 -0.15 -5.23
C PHE A 190 7.57 0.83 -4.36
N ASP A 191 7.07 2.06 -4.25
CA ASP A 191 7.69 3.17 -3.49
C ASP A 191 9.15 3.51 -3.89
N GLU A 192 9.58 3.10 -5.09
CA GLU A 192 11.01 3.11 -5.47
C GLU A 192 11.91 2.32 -4.49
N TYR A 193 11.26 1.41 -3.74
CA TYR A 193 11.88 0.56 -2.74
C TYR A 193 12.01 -0.87 -3.25
N LEU A 194 10.89 -1.51 -3.62
CA LEU A 194 10.89 -2.89 -4.09
C LEU A 194 10.72 -2.92 -5.60
N ASP A 195 11.80 -3.30 -6.27
CA ASP A 195 11.87 -3.50 -7.70
C ASP A 195 11.42 -4.92 -8.06
N LEU A 196 10.44 -5.03 -8.95
CA LEU A 196 10.00 -6.31 -9.47
C LEU A 196 10.97 -6.82 -10.53
N LEU A 197 11.46 -8.04 -10.36
CA LEU A 197 12.02 -8.77 -11.48
C LEU A 197 10.86 -9.29 -12.31
N VAL A 198 10.78 -8.94 -13.58
CA VAL A 198 9.66 -9.25 -14.49
C VAL A 198 10.19 -9.97 -15.72
N PRO A 199 9.61 -11.11 -16.14
CA PRO A 199 10.12 -11.84 -17.31
C PRO A 199 10.20 -10.95 -18.57
N GLY A 200 11.37 -10.93 -19.19
CA GLY A 200 11.66 -10.15 -20.40
C GLY A 200 11.90 -8.66 -20.17
N ALA A 201 11.79 -8.14 -18.94
CA ALA A 201 12.06 -6.74 -18.63
C ALA A 201 13.56 -6.42 -18.72
N LEU A 202 13.91 -5.30 -19.35
CA LEU A 202 15.31 -4.90 -19.49
C LEU A 202 15.92 -4.53 -18.12
N GLY A 203 17.01 -5.20 -17.74
CA GLY A 203 17.71 -4.96 -16.48
C GLY A 203 17.13 -5.69 -15.27
N THR A 204 15.84 -6.01 -15.30
CA THR A 204 15.13 -6.75 -14.24
C THR A 204 14.47 -8.03 -14.74
N ASP A 205 15.06 -8.71 -15.72
CA ASP A 205 14.50 -9.97 -16.24
C ASP A 205 14.58 -11.10 -15.21
N LEU A 206 13.42 -11.56 -14.73
CA LEU A 206 13.30 -12.67 -13.78
C LEU A 206 14.08 -13.92 -14.22
N VAL A 207 13.98 -14.28 -15.50
CA VAL A 207 14.58 -15.52 -16.01
C VAL A 207 16.10 -15.43 -16.00
N SER A 208 16.66 -14.34 -16.54
CA SER A 208 18.10 -14.09 -16.54
C SER A 208 18.67 -14.07 -15.13
N TRP A 209 18.03 -13.33 -14.21
CA TRP A 209 18.47 -13.25 -12.81
C TRP A 209 18.44 -14.62 -12.12
N GLY A 210 17.33 -15.35 -12.25
CA GLY A 210 17.19 -16.69 -11.66
C GLY A 210 18.23 -17.69 -12.15
N GLN A 211 18.57 -17.66 -13.45
CA GLN A 211 19.61 -18.52 -14.03
C GLN A 211 21.02 -18.13 -13.58
N ASP A 212 21.29 -16.83 -13.45
CA ASP A 212 22.59 -16.32 -13.02
C ASP A 212 22.90 -16.61 -11.54
N MET A 213 21.87 -16.77 -10.68
CA MET A 213 22.08 -17.12 -9.27
C MET A 213 22.97 -18.35 -9.09
N ALA A 214 22.84 -19.36 -9.98
CA ALA A 214 23.61 -20.60 -9.90
C ALA A 214 25.13 -20.37 -10.06
N ARG A 215 25.53 -19.32 -10.78
CA ARG A 215 26.94 -18.92 -10.94
C ARG A 215 27.55 -18.38 -9.64
N TYR A 216 26.71 -17.84 -8.76
CA TYR A 216 27.10 -17.20 -7.51
C TYR A 216 26.49 -17.90 -6.29
N ALA A 217 26.26 -19.21 -6.38
CA ALA A 217 25.56 -20.00 -5.37
C ALA A 217 26.10 -19.84 -3.94
N ASP A 218 27.41 -19.59 -3.79
CA ASP A 218 28.03 -19.38 -2.48
C ASP A 218 27.53 -18.11 -1.75
N LEU A 219 27.02 -17.11 -2.47
CA LEU A 219 26.42 -15.90 -1.90
C LEU A 219 25.07 -16.18 -1.22
N TYR A 220 24.39 -17.27 -1.60
CA TYR A 220 23.04 -17.59 -1.14
C TYR A 220 23.00 -18.62 0.00
N ARG A 221 24.17 -19.01 0.53
CA ARG A 221 24.23 -19.92 1.68
C ARG A 221 23.46 -19.34 2.89
N PRO A 222 22.82 -20.18 3.71
CA PRO A 222 22.88 -21.65 3.71
C PRO A 222 21.93 -22.31 2.70
N TYR A 223 21.11 -21.55 1.98
CA TYR A 223 20.15 -22.12 1.04
C TYR A 223 20.84 -22.56 -0.25
N PRO A 224 20.42 -23.70 -0.84
CA PRO A 224 20.78 -23.99 -2.22
C PRO A 224 20.09 -23.00 -3.17
N VAL A 225 20.53 -22.93 -4.41
CA VAL A 225 19.90 -22.13 -5.46
C VAL A 225 19.07 -23.05 -6.37
N HIS A 226 17.86 -22.63 -6.73
CA HIS A 226 17.02 -23.35 -7.70
C HIS A 226 17.80 -23.59 -9.01
N PRO A 227 17.81 -24.80 -9.61
CA PRO A 227 16.85 -25.90 -9.43
C PRO A 227 17.24 -26.96 -8.42
N ALA A 228 18.24 -26.72 -7.56
CA ALA A 228 18.52 -27.68 -6.49
C ALA A 228 17.30 -27.77 -5.53
N PRO A 229 16.94 -28.97 -5.03
CA PRO A 229 15.79 -29.13 -4.16
C PRO A 229 15.84 -28.23 -2.92
N GLY A 230 14.73 -27.53 -2.63
CA GLY A 230 14.69 -26.56 -1.53
C GLY A 230 15.45 -25.27 -1.84
N GLY A 231 15.71 -24.98 -3.11
CA GLY A 231 16.51 -23.86 -3.56
C GLY A 231 15.76 -22.53 -3.53
N VAL A 232 16.50 -21.44 -3.34
CA VAL A 232 15.94 -20.09 -3.50
C VAL A 232 15.87 -19.69 -4.96
N LEU A 233 14.80 -18.95 -5.31
CA LEU A 233 14.61 -18.31 -6.61
C LEU A 233 14.26 -16.84 -6.37
N ILE A 234 15.08 -15.93 -6.91
CA ILE A 234 14.89 -14.48 -6.77
C ILE A 234 13.69 -13.99 -7.57
N TRP A 235 12.98 -12.98 -7.05
CA TRP A 235 11.84 -12.35 -7.71
C TRP A 235 11.79 -10.82 -7.57
N GLY A 236 12.63 -10.25 -6.71
CA GLY A 236 12.72 -8.81 -6.52
C GLY A 236 14.05 -8.39 -5.92
N THR A 237 14.34 -7.10 -6.04
CA THR A 237 15.46 -6.43 -5.37
C THR A 237 14.96 -5.17 -4.67
N SER A 238 15.76 -4.60 -3.77
CA SER A 238 15.51 -3.25 -3.27
C SER A 238 16.62 -2.26 -3.57
N GLU A 239 16.31 -0.97 -3.45
CA GLU A 239 17.26 0.13 -3.51
C GLU A 239 18.28 0.11 -2.35
N GLN A 240 18.01 -0.68 -1.32
CA GLN A 240 18.91 -0.98 -0.21
C GLN A 240 19.71 -2.29 -0.39
N GLU A 241 19.75 -2.82 -1.60
CA GLU A 241 20.48 -4.06 -1.95
C GLU A 241 19.94 -5.30 -1.22
N LEU A 242 18.68 -5.29 -0.76
CA LEU A 242 17.99 -6.51 -0.33
C LEU A 242 17.59 -7.31 -1.57
N THR A 243 17.55 -8.62 -1.42
CA THR A 243 17.05 -9.52 -2.46
C THR A 243 15.91 -10.37 -1.91
N PHE A 244 14.82 -10.42 -2.68
CA PHE A 244 13.60 -11.11 -2.32
C PHE A 244 13.50 -12.41 -3.12
N HIS A 245 13.24 -13.51 -2.42
CA HIS A 245 13.27 -14.85 -2.97
C HIS A 245 12.05 -15.66 -2.56
N TRP A 246 11.69 -16.64 -3.38
CA TRP A 246 10.85 -17.76 -2.96
C TRP A 246 11.76 -18.88 -2.47
N LEU A 247 11.38 -19.53 -1.36
CA LEU A 247 11.95 -20.84 -1.03
C LEU A 247 11.17 -21.91 -1.78
N THR A 248 11.71 -22.37 -2.90
CA THR A 248 11.04 -23.38 -3.73
C THR A 248 10.93 -24.71 -2.98
N GLY A 249 9.89 -25.48 -3.27
CA GLY A 249 9.65 -26.77 -2.65
C GLY A 249 8.72 -27.65 -3.46
N PRO A 250 8.50 -28.90 -3.03
CA PRO A 250 7.60 -29.83 -3.71
C PRO A 250 6.11 -29.51 -3.50
N ALA A 251 5.79 -28.55 -2.63
CA ALA A 251 4.44 -28.05 -2.42
C ALA A 251 3.98 -27.18 -3.58
N ASP A 252 2.71 -26.80 -3.57
CA ASP A 252 2.14 -25.82 -4.50
C ASP A 252 2.98 -24.52 -4.47
N PRO A 253 3.38 -23.95 -5.62
CA PRO A 253 4.03 -22.64 -5.66
C PRO A 253 3.29 -21.55 -4.90
N ASP A 254 1.96 -21.62 -4.80
CA ASP A 254 1.16 -20.66 -4.04
C ASP A 254 1.43 -20.73 -2.52
N ASP A 255 1.99 -21.85 -2.03
CA ASP A 255 2.37 -22.04 -0.63
C ASP A 255 3.85 -21.69 -0.37
N TRP A 256 4.60 -21.23 -1.38
CA TRP A 256 6.01 -20.91 -1.20
C TRP A 256 6.19 -19.65 -0.34
N PRO A 257 7.01 -19.74 0.70
CA PRO A 257 7.27 -18.61 1.59
C PRO A 257 8.28 -17.66 0.96
N VAL A 258 8.19 -16.38 1.33
CA VAL A 258 9.17 -15.37 0.97
C VAL A 258 10.39 -15.44 1.90
N LEU A 259 11.58 -15.36 1.31
CA LEU A 259 12.84 -15.13 2.01
C LEU A 259 13.44 -13.80 1.58
N VAL A 260 13.88 -13.01 2.55
CA VAL A 260 14.65 -11.78 2.32
C VAL A 260 16.09 -12.06 2.72
N GLN A 261 17.03 -11.76 1.83
CA GLN A 261 18.44 -11.67 2.17
C GLN A 261 18.81 -10.20 2.33
N TYR A 262 19.36 -9.86 3.49
CA TYR A 262 19.88 -8.53 3.78
C TYR A 262 21.30 -8.36 3.25
N LEU A 263 21.75 -7.11 3.13
CA LEU A 263 23.08 -6.76 2.62
C LEU A 263 24.24 -7.43 3.39
N ASP A 264 24.05 -7.69 4.69
CA ASP A 264 25.04 -8.37 5.54
C ASP A 264 25.04 -9.90 5.35
N GLY A 265 24.16 -10.44 4.50
CA GLY A 265 24.00 -11.85 4.20
C GLY A 265 23.03 -12.58 5.14
N GLU A 266 22.43 -11.89 6.12
CA GLU A 266 21.43 -12.48 6.99
C GLU A 266 20.14 -12.78 6.21
N TRP A 267 19.49 -13.88 6.60
CA TRP A 267 18.27 -14.35 5.97
C TRP A 267 17.09 -14.23 6.93
N GLN A 268 15.98 -13.73 6.41
CA GLN A 268 14.73 -13.70 7.15
C GLN A 268 13.60 -14.34 6.36
N ARG A 269 12.85 -15.20 7.05
CA ARG A 269 11.73 -15.94 6.49
C ARG A 269 10.40 -15.28 6.83
N PHE A 270 9.52 -15.24 5.84
CA PHE A 270 8.15 -14.76 5.93
C PHE A 270 7.22 -15.86 5.41
N ASP A 271 6.37 -16.39 6.30
CA ASP A 271 5.44 -17.47 5.97
C ASP A 271 4.17 -16.93 5.28
N CYS A 272 4.36 -16.28 4.13
CA CYS A 272 3.31 -15.76 3.27
C CYS A 272 3.76 -15.70 1.81
N GLY A 273 2.80 -15.62 0.88
CA GLY A 273 3.05 -15.41 -0.54
C GLY A 273 3.48 -13.97 -0.89
N THR A 274 3.79 -13.73 -2.16
CA THR A 274 4.34 -12.45 -2.63
C THR A 274 3.39 -11.28 -2.39
N GLY A 275 2.11 -11.44 -2.69
CA GLY A 275 1.13 -10.35 -2.58
C GLY A 275 0.86 -9.91 -1.15
N GLU A 276 0.83 -10.85 -0.21
CA GLU A 276 0.77 -10.52 1.22
C GLU A 276 2.03 -9.78 1.64
N PHE A 277 3.20 -10.32 1.26
CA PHE A 277 4.48 -9.77 1.65
C PHE A 277 4.63 -8.31 1.19
N VAL A 278 4.36 -8.01 -0.09
CA VAL A 278 4.47 -6.65 -0.63
C VAL A 278 3.50 -5.70 0.09
N LEU A 279 2.24 -6.11 0.30
CA LEU A 279 1.27 -5.25 0.98
C LEU A 279 1.69 -4.94 2.43
N ARG A 280 2.24 -5.93 3.15
CA ARG A 280 2.74 -5.74 4.52
C ARG A 280 4.04 -4.95 4.54
N LEU A 281 4.94 -5.13 3.59
CA LEU A 281 6.15 -4.31 3.45
C LEU A 281 5.80 -2.83 3.30
N LEU A 282 4.75 -2.53 2.53
CA LEU A 282 4.23 -1.17 2.41
C LEU A 282 3.55 -0.70 3.69
N THR A 283 2.75 -1.55 4.34
CA THR A 283 1.74 -1.07 5.29
C THR A 283 1.86 -1.50 6.76
N ASP A 284 2.65 -2.52 7.07
CA ASP A 284 2.77 -3.07 8.42
C ASP A 284 4.04 -2.54 9.09
N ARG A 285 3.85 -1.77 10.17
CA ARG A 285 4.94 -1.13 10.91
C ARG A 285 5.55 -2.04 11.99
N THR A 286 5.06 -3.28 12.07
CA THR A 286 5.44 -4.22 13.11
C THR A 286 6.47 -5.21 12.57
N PRO A 287 7.60 -5.43 13.27
CA PRO A 287 8.52 -6.51 12.91
C PRO A 287 7.76 -7.86 12.82
N PRO A 288 8.02 -8.71 11.80
CA PRO A 288 9.07 -8.63 10.77
C PRO A 288 8.96 -7.58 9.65
N PHE A 289 7.80 -6.94 9.47
CA PHE A 289 7.45 -6.24 8.24
C PHE A 289 7.73 -4.73 8.25
N ALA A 290 8.36 -4.23 9.31
CA ALA A 290 8.68 -2.81 9.51
C ALA A 290 9.80 -2.30 8.58
N PHE A 291 9.60 -2.40 7.26
CA PHE A 291 10.50 -1.88 6.22
C PHE A 291 10.35 -0.36 6.08
N PRO A 292 11.34 0.34 5.50
CA PRO A 292 11.31 1.80 5.31
C PRO A 292 10.02 2.37 4.70
N PRO A 293 9.37 1.74 3.70
CA PRO A 293 8.10 2.24 3.15
C PRO A 293 7.00 2.42 4.21
N SER A 294 6.91 1.53 5.20
CA SER A 294 5.92 1.60 6.27
C SER A 294 6.28 2.59 7.40
N ALA A 295 7.53 3.06 7.48
CA ALA A 295 8.08 3.73 8.66
C ALA A 295 7.46 5.10 8.96
N GLY A 296 6.82 5.74 7.97
CA GLY A 296 6.26 7.07 8.10
C GLY A 296 4.89 7.20 7.45
N PRO A 297 4.23 8.36 7.64
CA PRO A 297 2.91 8.64 7.08
C PRO A 297 3.03 9.06 5.60
N PHE A 298 3.63 8.19 4.78
CA PHE A 298 3.83 8.43 3.35
C PHE A 298 2.77 7.69 2.53
N PRO A 299 2.22 8.31 1.48
CA PRO A 299 1.37 7.61 0.53
C PRO A 299 2.22 6.64 -0.28
N HIS A 300 1.68 5.46 -0.58
CA HIS A 300 2.37 4.49 -1.43
C HIS A 300 1.98 4.65 -2.90
N TRP A 301 2.88 4.30 -3.80
CA TRP A 301 2.69 4.33 -5.25
C TRP A 301 3.46 3.19 -5.94
N PHE A 302 3.14 2.97 -7.21
CA PHE A 302 3.94 2.12 -8.09
C PHE A 302 4.55 2.99 -9.20
N ALA A 303 5.87 2.92 -9.35
CA ALA A 303 6.63 3.58 -10.40
C ALA A 303 6.85 2.60 -11.55
N SER A 304 6.08 2.73 -12.62
CA SER A 304 6.28 1.91 -13.82
C SER A 304 7.47 2.41 -14.63
N TRP A 305 8.26 1.47 -15.15
CA TRP A 305 9.40 1.74 -16.02
C TRP A 305 9.08 1.49 -17.50
N GLU A 306 7.86 1.05 -17.80
CA GLU A 306 7.41 0.88 -19.15
C GLU A 306 7.10 2.24 -19.77
N LEU A 307 7.50 2.42 -21.03
CA LEU A 307 7.20 3.66 -21.75
C LEU A 307 5.68 3.75 -21.97
N PRO A 308 5.08 4.96 -21.86
CA PRO A 308 3.68 5.16 -22.22
C PRO A 308 3.44 4.67 -23.66
N GLU A 309 2.35 3.95 -23.88
CA GLU A 309 1.91 3.64 -25.25
C GLU A 309 1.64 4.98 -25.96
N GLY A 310 2.34 5.18 -27.09
CA GLY A 310 2.29 6.43 -27.87
C GLY A 310 1.04 6.61 -28.71
#